data_AF-A0A3B1CVP1-F1
#
_entry.id   AF-A0A3B1CVP1-F1
#
_cell.length_a   1.000
_cell.length_b   1.000
_cell.length_c   1.000
_cell.angle_alpha   90.00
_cell.angle_beta   90.00
_cell.angle_gamma   90.00
#
_symmetry.space_group_name_H-M   'P 1'
#
loop_
_entity.id
_entity.type
_entity.pdbx_description
1 polymer ?
#
loop_
_entity_poly.entity_id
_entity_poly.type
_entity_poly.pdbx_seq_one_letter_code
_entity_poly.pdbx_strand_id
1 'polypeptide(L)' 'MDMNDPLRREEKKESAPDRQDSGPKGPDVSRPGRDNLLKRMKKVDPKQSEKYKQRTGQ' A
#
# COMPACT_ATOMS: atom_id res chain seq x y z
N MET A 1 -28.79 -34.16 -6.09
CA MET A 1 -27.88 -33.85 -7.20
C MET A 1 -26.98 -32.73 -6.73
N ASP A 2 -25.71 -33.04 -6.42
CA ASP A 2 -24.70 -32.04 -6.09
C ASP A 2 -24.42 -31.20 -7.34
N MET A 3 -24.90 -29.96 -7.33
CA MET A 3 -24.59 -28.99 -8.37
C MET A 3 -23.13 -28.57 -8.20
N ASN A 4 -22.24 -29.15 -9.01
CA ASN A 4 -20.87 -28.70 -9.10
C ASN A 4 -20.86 -27.45 -10.01
N ASP A 5 -20.72 -26.28 -9.41
CA ASP A 5 -20.71 -24.99 -10.12
C ASP A 5 -19.48 -24.91 -11.05
N PRO A 6 -19.66 -24.82 -12.38
CA PRO A 6 -18.56 -24.80 -13.34
C PRO A 6 -17.70 -23.52 -13.25
N LEU A 7 -18.12 -22.52 -12.47
CA LEU A 7 -17.34 -21.32 -12.18
C LEU A 7 -16.40 -21.48 -10.99
N ARG A 8 -16.45 -22.60 -10.26
CA ARG A 8 -15.46 -22.92 -9.23
C ARG A 8 -14.14 -23.30 -9.91
N ARG A 9 -13.47 -22.29 -10.46
CA ARG A 9 -12.05 -22.34 -10.77
C ARG A 9 -11.36 -22.68 -9.47
N GLU A 10 -10.92 -23.94 -9.36
CA GLU A 10 -10.05 -24.37 -8.27
C GLU A 10 -8.94 -23.32 -8.17
N GLU A 11 -8.92 -22.60 -7.06
CA GLU A 11 -7.87 -21.64 -6.80
C GLU A 11 -6.59 -22.45 -6.70
N LYS A 12 -5.86 -22.50 -7.82
CA LYS A 12 -4.43 -22.73 -7.78
C LYS A 12 -3.92 -21.63 -6.86
N LYS A 13 -3.73 -21.98 -5.59
CA LYS A 13 -2.84 -21.29 -4.68
C LYS A 13 -1.48 -21.39 -5.35
N GLU A 14 -1.21 -20.45 -6.26
CA GLU A 14 0.14 -20.18 -6.72
C GLU A 14 0.91 -19.94 -5.44
N SER A 15 1.73 -20.92 -5.09
CA SER A 15 2.64 -20.85 -3.95
C SER A 15 3.41 -19.56 -4.16
N ALA A 16 3.07 -18.53 -3.36
CA ALA A 16 3.85 -17.32 -3.30
C ALA A 16 5.31 -17.76 -3.16
N PRO A 17 6.24 -17.30 -4.01
CA PRO A 17 7.62 -17.70 -3.87
C PRO A 17 8.01 -17.40 -2.43
N ASP A 18 8.54 -18.42 -1.75
CA ASP A 18 9.04 -18.35 -0.38
C ASP A 18 10.20 -17.35 -0.38
N ARG A 19 9.86 -16.06 -0.27
CA ARG A 19 10.80 -14.95 -0.19
C ARG A 19 11.28 -14.77 1.25
N GLN A 20 11.40 -15.86 1.99
CA GLN A 20 12.08 -15.83 3.26
C GLN A 20 13.59 -15.95 2.99
N ASP A 21 14.25 -14.80 3.09
CA ASP A 21 15.64 -14.69 3.57
C ASP A 21 16.82 -14.92 2.60
N SER A 22 16.61 -15.09 1.29
CA SER A 22 17.74 -15.24 0.34
C SER A 22 18.19 -13.93 -0.34
N GLY A 23 18.20 -12.81 0.39
CA GLY A 23 18.66 -11.53 -0.15
C GLY A 23 18.69 -10.42 0.91
N PRO A 24 19.44 -9.32 0.66
CA PRO A 24 19.50 -8.20 1.59
C PRO A 24 18.08 -7.70 1.88
N LYS A 25 17.74 -7.60 3.18
CA LYS A 25 16.46 -7.04 3.59
C LYS A 25 16.36 -5.62 3.06
N GLY A 26 15.22 -5.27 2.46
CA GLY A 26 14.93 -3.91 2.07
C GLY A 26 15.11 -2.97 3.27
N PRO A 27 15.47 -1.70 3.04
CA PRO A 27 15.72 -0.77 4.14
C PRO A 27 14.48 -0.69 5.05
N ASP A 28 14.72 -0.65 6.37
CA ASP A 28 13.68 -0.41 7.37
C ASP A 28 13.25 1.05 7.30
N VAL A 29 12.50 1.38 6.25
CA VAL A 29 11.96 2.73 6.05
C VAL A 29 10.66 2.80 6.81
N SER A 30 10.73 3.28 8.04
CA SER A 30 9.52 3.69 8.76
C SER A 30 8.75 4.67 7.88
N ARG A 31 7.50 4.34 7.57
CA ARG A 31 6.63 5.23 6.78
C ARG A 31 6.60 6.57 7.51
N PRO A 32 7.06 7.65 6.88
CA PRO A 32 7.17 8.92 7.56
C PRO A 32 5.77 9.33 8.01
N GLY A 33 5.58 9.41 9.33
CA GLY A 33 4.28 9.45 9.98
C GLY A 33 3.32 10.49 9.40
N ARG A 34 2.02 10.19 9.47
CA ARG A 34 0.94 11.04 8.96
C ARG A 34 1.01 12.47 9.51
N ASP A 35 1.48 12.63 10.74
CA ASP A 35 1.55 13.90 11.46
C ASP A 35 2.43 14.96 10.78
N ASN A 36 3.35 14.53 9.90
CA ASN A 36 4.27 15.43 9.19
C ASN A 36 4.05 15.46 7.68
N LEU A 37 2.91 14.96 7.18
CA LEU A 37 2.61 14.98 5.74
C LEU A 37 2.48 16.42 5.22
N LEU A 38 1.61 17.24 5.81
CA LEU A 38 1.40 18.63 5.38
C LEU A 38 2.67 19.47 5.43
N LYS A 39 3.49 19.31 6.49
CA LYS A 39 4.79 20.01 6.61
C LYS A 39 5.75 19.65 5.48
N ARG A 40 5.80 18.38 5.06
CA ARG A 40 6.64 17.95 3.94
C ARG A 40 6.05 18.36 2.60
N MET A 41 4.74 18.23 2.43
CA MET A 41 4.05 18.74 1.24
C MET A 41 4.32 20.22 1.07
N LYS A 42 4.25 21.04 2.12
CA LYS A 42 4.55 22.47 2.03
C LYS A 42 5.99 22.78 1.61
N LYS A 43 6.96 21.94 2.00
CA LYS A 43 8.36 22.09 1.58
C LYS A 43 8.57 21.73 0.09
N VAL A 44 7.84 20.73 -0.39
CA VAL A 44 7.96 20.25 -1.79
C VAL A 44 7.10 21.11 -2.73
N ASP A 45 5.84 21.32 -2.36
CA ASP A 45 4.85 22.12 -3.08
C ASP A 45 3.81 22.72 -2.11
N PRO A 46 3.92 24.03 -1.79
CA PRO A 46 2.95 24.74 -0.95
C PRO A 46 1.52 24.73 -1.49
N LYS A 47 1.31 24.73 -2.81
CA LYS A 47 -0.04 24.76 -3.40
C LYS A 47 -0.73 23.41 -3.21
N GLN A 48 0.02 22.32 -3.31
CA GLN A 48 -0.52 20.99 -3.06
C GLN A 48 -0.85 20.76 -1.58
N SER A 49 -0.07 21.30 -0.63
CA SER A 49 -0.43 21.20 0.79
C SER A 49 -1.76 21.89 1.08
N GLU A 50 -2.00 23.07 0.50
CA GLU A 50 -3.28 23.78 0.68
C GLU A 50 -4.45 23.01 0.07
N LYS A 51 -4.30 22.49 -1.17
CA LYS A 51 -5.35 21.67 -1.80
C LYS A 51 -5.69 20.42 -1.00
N TYR A 52 -4.67 19.74 -0.47
CA TYR A 52 -4.87 18.55 0.35
C TYR A 52 -5.59 18.89 1.66
N LYS A 53 -5.20 19.99 2.31
CA LYS A 53 -5.85 20.51 3.51
C LYS A 53 -7.35 20.75 3.26
N GLN A 54 -7.68 21.47 2.19
CA GLN A 54 -9.07 21.75 1.80
C GLN A 54 -9.85 20.47 1.46
N ARG A 55 -9.21 19.50 0.79
CA ARG A 55 -9.86 18.25 0.38
C ARG A 55 -10.11 17.29 1.55
N THR A 56 -9.19 17.24 2.50
CA THR A 56 -9.19 16.23 3.57
C THR A 56 -9.73 16.76 4.90
N GLY A 57 -9.87 18.08 5.05
CA GLY A 57 -10.28 18.70 6.31
C GLY A 57 -9.24 18.58 7.42
N GLN A 58 -7.98 18.30 7.05
CA GLN A 58 -6.85 18.17 7.97
C GLN A 58 -6.34 19.54 8.47
#